data_AF-A0A6A6X1W6-F1
#
_entry.id   AF-A0A6A6X1W6-F1
#
_cell.length_a   1.000
_cell.length_b   1.000
_cell.length_c   1.000
_cell.angle_alpha   90.00
_cell.angle_beta   90.00
_cell.angle_gamma   90.00
#
_symmetry.space_group_name_H-M   'P 1'
#
loop_
_entity.id
_entity.type
_entity.pdbx_description
1 polymer ?
#
loop_
_entity_poly.entity_id
_entity_poly.type
_entity_poly.pdbx_seq_one_letter_code
_entity_poly.pdbx_strand_id
1 'polypeptide(L)'
;MAPGEEHLPTRWLSPQSIAPTTGFRESHTMLEEQLNCVLDLSRKGNPARFQYHLKLFIAYYTRVVQTYPQECSTGLDFPSGHLIQIRNYHRRVVYDGSPAWEISDLGCDEQSAVLHLDSEQTQRARRLTAKRVLWLELRTRDSQPRYPIEEWFRRAPFSRQGDGRIASALSARSQWILDLTLIPSLEIQILMLLVSHVQEATAAFWEMVDGFPDAVRRVARETSSPGIPIRLFTRLWTRRAMASEDKTCCICFEPYAHPILSGGNREDAVRVSECGHVFGARCLQRIIDMGRTNCPYCNQSMLRFGRVGRKMENLEREIEGLDERVDRFFLEEGGWGKVYGEELGKLLKELKALFERVRVFCQEALDLHKRYSQA
;
A
#
# COMPACT_ATOMS: atom_id res chain seq x y z
N MET A 1 46.80 31.86 -6.49
CA MET A 1 45.45 31.52 -6.95
C MET A 1 45.59 30.65 -8.18
N ALA A 2 44.98 29.47 -8.20
CA ALA A 2 45.07 28.56 -9.33
C ALA A 2 44.15 29.05 -10.47
N PRO A 3 44.59 29.02 -11.74
CA PRO A 3 43.74 29.38 -12.85
C PRO A 3 42.63 28.31 -13.01
N GLY A 4 41.37 28.73 -12.87
CA GLY A 4 40.21 27.84 -13.01
C GLY A 4 39.14 27.94 -11.90
N GLU A 5 39.25 28.87 -10.94
CA GLU A 5 38.15 29.11 -9.99
C GLU A 5 36.99 29.84 -10.66
N GLU A 6 36.01 29.08 -11.18
CA GLU A 6 34.69 29.62 -11.51
C GLU A 6 34.11 30.30 -10.26
N HIS A 7 33.88 31.62 -10.35
CA HIS A 7 33.24 32.39 -9.30
C HIS A 7 31.79 31.92 -9.13
N LEU A 8 31.55 31.08 -8.12
CA LEU A 8 30.20 30.87 -7.60
C LEU A 8 29.69 32.22 -7.08
N PRO A 9 28.43 32.61 -7.35
CA PRO A 9 27.98 33.96 -7.00
C PRO A 9 28.06 34.18 -5.48
N THR A 10 28.67 35.28 -5.06
CA THR A 10 28.92 35.59 -3.64
C THR A 10 27.64 35.80 -2.82
N ARG A 11 26.48 36.01 -3.47
CA ARG A 11 25.17 36.18 -2.80
C ARG A 11 24.70 34.95 -2.01
N TRP A 12 25.36 33.80 -2.19
CA TRP A 12 24.92 32.49 -1.70
C TRP A 12 25.59 31.99 -0.42
N LEU A 13 26.56 32.73 0.11
CA LEU A 13 27.54 32.19 1.05
C LEU A 13 27.08 32.13 2.52
N SER A 14 25.88 32.60 2.84
CA SER A 14 25.37 32.53 4.22
C SER A 14 23.89 32.19 4.26
N PRO A 15 23.49 31.10 4.93
CA PRO A 15 22.09 30.81 5.21
C PRO A 15 21.38 31.95 5.95
N GLN A 16 22.13 32.86 6.59
CA GLN A 16 21.59 34.02 7.32
C GLN A 16 21.15 35.17 6.40
N SER A 17 21.58 35.23 5.13
CA SER A 17 21.28 36.35 4.22
C SER A 17 19.86 36.34 3.65
N ILE A 18 19.08 35.27 3.87
CA ILE A 18 17.65 35.25 3.56
C ILE A 18 16.95 36.13 4.58
N ALA A 19 16.57 37.35 4.19
CA ALA A 19 15.67 38.15 5.00
C ALA A 19 14.28 37.46 5.06
N PRO A 20 13.56 37.52 6.19
CA PRO A 20 12.16 37.04 6.31
C PRO A 20 11.19 37.64 5.28
N THR A 21 11.63 38.61 4.48
CA THR A 21 10.86 39.34 3.48
C THR A 21 10.90 38.73 2.08
N THR A 22 11.73 37.71 1.84
CA THR A 22 11.81 37.05 0.51
C THR A 22 10.67 36.06 0.36
N GLY A 23 9.79 36.23 -0.64
CA GLY A 23 8.60 35.39 -0.79
C GLY A 23 8.93 33.91 -1.07
N PHE A 24 7.96 33.00 -0.85
CA PHE A 24 8.15 31.55 -1.06
C PHE A 24 8.73 31.21 -2.45
N ARG A 25 8.24 31.86 -3.51
CA ARG A 25 8.71 31.65 -4.89
C ARG A 25 10.19 31.98 -5.06
N GLU A 26 10.68 33.07 -4.47
CA GLU A 26 12.09 33.45 -4.53
C GLU A 26 12.95 32.47 -3.73
N SER A 27 12.48 32.10 -2.54
CA SER A 27 13.12 31.07 -1.72
C SER A 27 13.20 29.71 -2.43
N HIS A 28 12.17 29.35 -3.21
CA HIS A 28 12.13 28.15 -4.03
C HIS A 28 13.17 28.20 -5.16
N THR A 29 13.23 29.29 -5.91
CA THR A 29 14.25 29.46 -6.98
C THR A 29 15.67 29.40 -6.41
N MET A 30 15.90 30.02 -5.25
CA MET A 30 17.19 29.94 -4.55
C MET A 30 17.54 28.50 -4.15
N LEU A 31 16.56 27.72 -3.69
CA LEU A 31 16.73 26.30 -3.39
C LEU A 31 17.10 25.49 -4.63
N GLU A 32 16.43 25.72 -5.75
CA GLU A 32 16.73 25.05 -7.03
C GLU A 32 18.13 25.39 -7.53
N GLU A 33 18.55 26.64 -7.42
CA GLU A 33 19.90 27.07 -7.80
C GLU A 33 20.98 26.43 -6.91
N GLN A 34 20.76 26.36 -5.59
CA GLN A 34 21.65 25.63 -4.67
C GLN A 34 21.71 24.14 -4.99
N LEU A 35 20.56 23.52 -5.24
CA LEU A 35 20.45 22.12 -5.65
C LEU A 35 21.27 21.88 -6.93
N ASN A 36 21.08 22.69 -7.96
CA ASN A 36 21.83 22.57 -9.22
C ASN A 36 23.34 22.67 -9.01
N CYS A 37 23.79 23.57 -8.12
CA CYS A 37 25.20 23.68 -7.75
C CYS A 37 25.73 22.40 -7.07
N VAL A 38 24.97 21.86 -6.10
CA VAL A 38 25.31 20.59 -5.43
C VAL A 38 25.45 19.46 -6.45
N LEU A 39 24.54 19.38 -7.43
CA LEU A 39 24.57 18.34 -8.46
C LEU A 39 25.74 18.45 -9.42
N ASP A 40 26.05 19.66 -9.87
CA ASP A 40 27.21 19.91 -10.73
C ASP A 40 28.52 19.51 -10.02
N LEU A 41 28.66 19.88 -8.74
CA LEU A 41 29.81 19.48 -7.91
C LEU A 41 29.90 17.97 -7.72
N SER A 42 28.75 17.28 -7.61
CA SER A 42 28.71 15.82 -7.55
C SER A 42 29.23 15.18 -8.83
N ARG A 43 28.87 15.71 -10.01
CA ARG A 43 29.31 15.19 -11.31
C ARG A 43 30.80 15.46 -11.56
N LYS A 44 31.28 16.61 -11.10
CA LYS A 44 32.70 17.02 -11.18
C LYS A 44 33.62 16.26 -10.20
N GLY A 45 33.08 15.44 -9.29
CA GLY A 45 33.86 14.59 -8.39
C GLY A 45 34.66 15.36 -7.33
N ASN A 46 34.15 16.50 -6.83
CA ASN A 46 34.81 17.30 -5.80
C ASN A 46 34.13 17.10 -4.42
N PRO A 47 34.55 16.12 -3.61
CA PRO A 47 33.82 15.73 -2.39
C PRO A 47 33.79 16.83 -1.32
N ALA A 48 34.87 17.59 -1.15
CA ALA A 48 34.95 18.64 -0.15
C ALA A 48 33.99 19.81 -0.45
N ARG A 49 33.99 20.31 -1.69
CA ARG A 49 33.06 21.38 -2.11
C ARG A 49 31.63 20.89 -2.12
N PHE A 50 31.39 19.67 -2.60
CA PHE A 50 30.06 19.07 -2.54
C PHE A 50 29.52 19.04 -1.10
N GLN A 51 30.29 18.53 -0.14
CA GLN A 51 29.83 18.42 1.26
C GLN A 51 29.49 19.79 1.85
N TYR A 52 30.28 20.82 1.55
CA TYR A 52 29.99 22.19 1.96
C TYR A 52 28.68 22.70 1.38
N HIS A 53 28.47 22.57 0.06
CA HIS A 53 27.26 23.02 -0.61
C HIS A 53 26.03 22.20 -0.23
N LEU A 54 26.18 20.90 0.04
CA LEU A 54 25.09 20.07 0.54
C LEU A 54 24.65 20.53 1.94
N LYS A 55 25.60 20.84 2.85
CA LYS A 55 25.27 21.41 4.16
C LYS A 55 24.53 22.74 4.04
N LEU A 56 24.97 23.61 3.11
CA LEU A 56 24.29 24.87 2.82
C LEU A 56 22.88 24.64 2.27
N PHE A 57 22.72 23.75 1.30
CA PHE A 57 21.43 23.38 0.73
C PHE A 57 20.49 22.84 1.81
N ILE A 58 20.94 21.91 2.66
CA ILE A 58 20.14 21.35 3.76
C ILE A 58 19.72 22.46 4.72
N ALA A 59 20.65 23.32 5.17
CA ALA A 59 20.33 24.44 6.06
C ALA A 59 19.30 25.41 5.44
N TYR A 60 19.46 25.70 4.15
CA TYR A 60 18.54 26.55 3.40
C TYR A 60 17.16 25.89 3.26
N TYR A 61 17.11 24.61 2.90
CA TYR A 61 15.89 23.81 2.77
C TYR A 61 15.11 23.76 4.07
N THR A 62 15.77 23.41 5.17
CA THR A 62 15.18 23.41 6.52
C THR A 62 14.55 24.77 6.83
N ARG A 63 15.25 25.87 6.53
CA ARG A 63 14.74 27.22 6.79
C ARG A 63 13.51 27.55 5.95
N VAL A 64 13.49 27.20 4.66
CA VAL A 64 12.32 27.44 3.78
C VAL A 64 11.12 26.64 4.28
N VAL A 65 11.30 25.35 4.61
CA VAL A 65 10.22 24.50 5.11
C VAL A 65 9.64 25.01 6.43
N GLN A 66 10.50 25.51 7.34
CA GLN A 66 10.05 26.11 8.60
C GLN A 66 9.32 27.44 8.40
N THR A 67 9.72 28.23 7.40
CA THR A 67 9.14 29.56 7.13
C THR A 67 7.80 29.45 6.39
N TYR A 68 7.68 28.47 5.49
CA TYR A 68 6.54 28.31 4.58
C TYR A 68 5.89 26.91 4.68
N PRO A 69 5.44 26.48 5.87
CA PRO A 69 4.99 25.10 6.08
C PRO A 69 3.73 24.77 5.27
N GLN A 70 2.85 25.73 5.00
CA GLN A 70 1.62 25.50 4.23
C GLN A 70 1.93 25.32 2.74
N GLU A 71 2.79 26.16 2.19
CA GLU A 71 3.23 26.10 0.80
C GLU A 71 4.09 24.87 0.54
N CYS A 72 4.94 24.48 1.50
CA CYS A 72 5.69 23.23 1.43
C CYS A 72 4.79 22.00 1.58
N SER A 73 3.65 22.10 2.28
CA SER A 73 2.69 21.01 2.40
C SER A 73 1.97 20.69 1.09
N THR A 74 1.92 21.64 0.15
CA THR A 74 1.45 21.39 -1.23
C THR A 74 2.55 20.93 -2.19
N GLY A 75 3.79 20.85 -1.71
CA GLY A 75 4.93 20.30 -2.45
C GLY A 75 6.04 21.30 -2.73
N LEU A 76 7.27 20.94 -2.31
CA LEU A 76 8.51 21.46 -2.88
C LEU A 76 8.86 20.54 -4.05
N ASP A 77 8.36 20.86 -5.24
CA ASP A 77 8.59 20.09 -6.46
C ASP A 77 10.00 20.35 -7.00
N PHE A 78 10.98 19.67 -6.43
CA PHE A 78 12.27 19.57 -7.10
C PHE A 78 12.13 18.70 -8.35
N PRO A 79 12.79 19.05 -9.48
CA PRO A 79 12.81 18.18 -10.66
C PRO A 79 13.21 16.76 -10.24
N SER A 80 12.40 15.77 -10.59
CA SER A 80 12.49 14.38 -10.11
C SER A 80 13.90 13.77 -10.22
N GLY A 81 14.71 14.17 -11.20
CA GLY A 81 16.10 13.69 -11.34
C GLY A 81 17.10 14.21 -10.28
N HIS A 82 16.81 15.34 -9.63
CA HIS A 82 17.79 16.06 -8.79
C HIS A 82 17.87 15.51 -7.36
N LEU A 83 16.72 15.17 -6.76
CA LEU A 83 16.69 14.52 -5.45
C LEU A 83 17.34 13.14 -5.47
N ILE A 84 17.26 12.41 -6.58
CA ILE A 84 17.93 11.12 -6.77
C ILE A 84 19.43 11.27 -6.64
N GLN A 85 20.00 12.24 -7.35
CA GLN A 85 21.45 12.45 -7.36
C GLN A 85 21.96 12.87 -5.98
N ILE A 86 21.24 13.75 -5.27
CA ILE A 86 21.56 14.08 -3.86
C ILE A 86 21.48 12.84 -2.98
N ARG A 87 20.42 12.03 -3.10
CA ARG A 87 20.21 10.85 -2.26
C ARG A 87 21.21 9.75 -2.55
N ASN A 88 21.53 9.48 -3.82
CA ASN A 88 22.54 8.52 -4.25
C ASN A 88 23.94 8.95 -3.83
N TYR A 89 24.23 10.25 -3.78
CA TYR A 89 25.48 10.74 -3.23
C TYR A 89 25.50 10.65 -1.70
N HIS A 90 24.43 11.07 -1.02
CA HIS A 90 24.29 10.91 0.43
C HIS A 90 24.48 9.44 0.82
N ARG A 91 23.91 8.52 0.03
CA ARG A 91 24.17 7.08 0.10
C ARG A 91 25.66 6.78 -0.04
N ARG A 92 26.32 7.18 -1.13
CA ARG A 92 27.77 6.92 -1.30
C ARG A 92 28.65 7.48 -0.17
N VAL A 93 28.31 8.64 0.38
CA VAL A 93 29.09 9.27 1.46
C VAL A 93 28.79 8.70 2.84
N VAL A 94 27.56 8.30 3.12
CA VAL A 94 27.20 7.64 4.38
C VAL A 94 27.74 6.21 4.43
N TYR A 95 27.78 5.50 3.29
CA TYR A 95 28.17 4.09 3.25
C TYR A 95 29.68 3.86 3.15
N ASP A 96 30.51 4.91 3.02
CA ASP A 96 31.98 4.81 2.86
C ASP A 96 32.41 3.67 1.89
N GLY A 97 31.63 3.49 0.81
CA GLY A 97 31.65 2.28 -0.02
C GLY A 97 30.37 2.07 -0.83
N SER A 98 30.37 1.04 -1.71
CA SER A 98 29.17 0.60 -2.44
C SER A 98 28.22 -0.12 -1.48
N PRO A 99 26.92 0.26 -1.42
CA PRO A 99 25.96 -0.44 -0.58
C PRO A 99 25.85 -1.92 -0.99
N ALA A 100 25.53 -2.81 -0.03
CA ALA A 100 25.37 -4.24 -0.28
C ALA A 100 24.22 -4.58 -1.26
N TRP A 101 23.39 -3.60 -1.61
CA TRP A 101 22.30 -3.72 -2.57
C TRP A 101 22.00 -2.36 -3.22
N GLU A 102 21.50 -2.36 -4.45
CA GLU A 102 21.12 -1.15 -5.17
C GLU A 102 19.60 -0.99 -5.26
N ILE A 103 19.11 0.24 -5.45
CA ILE A 103 17.66 0.47 -5.61
C ILE A 103 17.15 -0.17 -6.91
N SER A 104 18.02 -0.22 -7.91
CA SER A 104 17.82 -1.00 -9.15
C SER A 104 17.53 -2.47 -8.87
N ASP A 105 18.06 -3.07 -7.79
CA ASP A 105 17.77 -4.46 -7.39
C ASP A 105 16.32 -4.67 -6.96
N LEU A 106 15.61 -3.59 -6.60
CA LEU A 106 14.18 -3.68 -6.35
C LEU A 106 13.43 -3.86 -7.68
N GLY A 107 14.05 -3.67 -8.84
CA GLY A 107 13.37 -3.64 -10.14
C GLY A 107 12.47 -2.41 -10.26
N CYS A 108 12.76 -1.35 -9.50
CA CYS A 108 12.23 -0.04 -9.80
C CYS A 108 13.19 0.60 -10.78
N ASP A 109 12.71 1.07 -11.93
CA ASP A 109 13.52 2.02 -12.67
C ASP A 109 13.71 3.25 -11.77
N GLU A 110 14.92 3.80 -11.71
CA GLU A 110 15.24 4.89 -10.79
C GLU A 110 14.33 6.12 -11.01
N GLN A 111 13.81 6.32 -12.22
CA GLN A 111 12.88 7.41 -12.54
C GLN A 111 11.47 7.12 -11.99
N SER A 112 10.94 5.90 -12.12
CA SER A 112 9.63 5.47 -11.60
C SER A 112 9.62 5.39 -10.08
N ALA A 113 10.71 4.94 -9.46
CA ALA A 113 10.87 4.99 -8.00
C ALA A 113 10.66 6.41 -7.45
N VAL A 114 10.94 7.41 -8.28
CA VAL A 114 10.98 8.82 -7.89
C VAL A 114 9.81 9.64 -8.42
N LEU A 115 9.20 9.24 -9.53
CA LEU A 115 7.91 9.76 -9.98
C LEU A 115 6.79 9.43 -8.97
N HIS A 116 7.00 8.43 -8.10
CA HIS A 116 6.13 8.13 -6.95
C HIS A 116 6.58 8.81 -5.63
N LEU A 117 7.60 9.66 -5.67
CA LEU A 117 7.96 10.55 -4.57
C LEU A 117 7.31 11.92 -4.74
N ASP A 118 6.08 11.95 -5.28
CA ASP A 118 5.23 13.12 -5.14
C ASP A 118 5.19 13.52 -3.66
N SER A 119 5.28 14.82 -3.42
CA SER A 119 5.17 15.42 -2.10
C SER A 119 3.91 14.95 -1.38
N GLU A 120 2.79 14.76 -2.09
CA GLU A 120 1.53 14.30 -1.51
C GLU A 120 1.64 12.84 -1.05
N GLN A 121 2.10 11.92 -1.93
CA GLN A 121 2.27 10.51 -1.59
C GLN A 121 3.25 10.31 -0.44
N THR A 122 4.34 11.08 -0.45
CA THR A 122 5.34 11.05 0.62
C THR A 122 4.75 11.51 1.95
N GLN A 123 4.01 12.63 1.95
CA GLN A 123 3.36 13.12 3.16
C GLN A 123 2.31 12.14 3.68
N ARG A 124 1.55 11.53 2.77
CA ARG A 124 0.56 10.51 3.09
C ARG A 124 1.21 9.27 3.71
N ALA A 125 2.30 8.77 3.13
CA ALA A 125 3.07 7.65 3.67
C ALA A 125 3.69 7.97 5.05
N ARG A 126 4.21 9.19 5.23
CA ARG A 126 4.68 9.68 6.55
C ARG A 126 3.56 9.71 7.57
N ARG A 127 2.38 10.22 7.22
CA ARG A 127 1.21 10.26 8.13
C ARG A 127 0.75 8.85 8.51
N LEU A 128 0.69 7.92 7.56
CA LEU A 128 0.33 6.53 7.84
C LEU A 128 1.38 5.84 8.73
N THR A 129 2.66 6.06 8.44
CA THR A 129 3.77 5.55 9.28
C THR A 129 3.71 6.14 10.68
N ALA A 130 3.46 7.44 10.82
CA ALA A 130 3.31 8.12 12.11
C ALA A 130 2.11 7.58 12.91
N LYS A 131 0.97 7.36 12.26
CA LYS A 131 -0.22 6.75 12.86
C LYS A 131 0.10 5.35 13.39
N ARG A 132 0.78 4.54 12.58
CA ARG A 132 1.25 3.20 12.92
C ARG A 132 2.20 3.21 14.13
N VAL A 133 3.20 4.08 14.11
CA VAL A 133 4.16 4.22 15.22
C VAL A 133 3.46 4.68 16.49
N LEU A 134 2.60 5.70 16.41
CA LEU A 134 1.82 6.18 17.55
C LEU A 134 1.01 5.05 18.18
N TRP A 135 0.35 4.21 17.38
CA TRP A 135 -0.40 3.06 17.90
C TRP A 135 0.49 2.09 18.69
N LEU A 136 1.69 1.77 18.19
CA LEU A 136 2.65 0.91 18.89
C LEU A 136 3.16 1.54 20.19
N GLU A 137 3.38 2.86 20.19
CA GLU A 137 3.81 3.60 21.37
C GLU A 137 2.74 3.62 22.45
N LEU A 138 1.48 3.88 22.08
CA LEU A 138 0.34 3.85 23.00
C LEU A 138 0.20 2.47 23.65
N ARG A 139 0.26 1.39 22.86
CA ARG A 139 0.18 0.03 23.40
C ARG A 139 1.34 -0.31 24.32
N THR A 140 2.56 0.08 23.94
CA THR A 140 3.75 -0.11 24.78
C THR A 140 3.60 0.64 26.11
N ARG A 141 3.12 1.89 26.07
CA ARG A 141 2.87 2.69 27.28
C ARG A 141 1.81 2.07 28.18
N ASP A 142 0.76 1.51 27.59
CA ASP A 142 -0.36 0.92 28.32
C ASP A 142 -0.09 -0.57 28.69
N SER A 143 1.16 -1.03 28.52
CA SER A 143 1.60 -2.42 28.79
C SER A 143 0.79 -3.49 28.03
N GLN A 144 0.28 -3.15 26.85
CA GLN A 144 -0.45 -4.06 25.98
C GLN A 144 0.51 -4.76 25.01
N PRO A 145 0.20 -6.00 24.55
CA PRO A 145 0.95 -6.66 23.48
C PRO A 145 0.99 -5.77 22.24
N ARG A 146 2.17 -5.57 21.62
CA ARG A 146 2.31 -4.70 20.44
C ARG A 146 1.57 -5.22 19.21
N TYR A 147 1.48 -6.54 19.05
CA TYR A 147 0.87 -7.20 17.90
C TYR A 147 -0.19 -8.22 18.37
N PRO A 148 -1.35 -7.76 18.86
CA PRO A 148 -2.47 -8.66 19.18
C PRO A 148 -2.99 -9.31 17.89
N ILE A 149 -3.27 -10.61 17.92
CA ILE A 149 -3.79 -11.35 16.76
C ILE A 149 -5.19 -10.83 16.37
N GLU A 150 -5.99 -10.42 17.36
CA GLU A 150 -7.39 -10.06 17.17
C GLU A 150 -7.61 -8.60 16.72
N GLU A 151 -6.64 -7.72 17.00
CA GLU A 151 -6.72 -6.27 16.71
C GLU A 151 -5.66 -5.81 15.72
N TRP A 152 -5.10 -6.74 14.93
CA TRP A 152 -4.17 -6.41 13.86
C TRP A 152 -4.79 -5.32 12.97
N PHE A 153 -3.95 -4.49 12.36
CA PHE A 153 -4.22 -3.26 11.59
C PHE A 153 -5.53 -3.17 10.75
N ARG A 154 -6.23 -4.27 10.47
CA ARG A 154 -7.57 -4.39 9.84
C ARG A 154 -8.58 -3.32 10.24
N ARG A 155 -8.56 -2.84 11.48
CA ARG A 155 -9.54 -1.87 12.00
C ARG A 155 -8.92 -0.69 12.72
N ALA A 156 -7.61 -0.52 12.58
CA ALA A 156 -6.96 0.54 13.31
C ALA A 156 -7.58 1.90 12.88
N PRO A 157 -7.98 2.76 13.82
CA PRO A 157 -8.83 3.94 13.61
C PRO A 157 -8.14 5.09 12.85
N PHE A 158 -7.15 4.77 12.03
CA PHE A 158 -6.27 5.68 11.31
C PHE A 158 -7.00 6.55 10.29
N SER A 159 -8.21 6.17 9.87
CA SER A 159 -9.02 6.97 8.95
C SER A 159 -9.79 8.11 9.63
N ARG A 160 -9.95 8.14 10.97
CA ARG A 160 -10.86 9.10 11.63
C ARG A 160 -10.20 10.12 12.55
N GLN A 161 -8.95 9.94 12.97
CA GLN A 161 -8.27 10.95 13.78
C GLN A 161 -7.64 12.01 12.89
N GLY A 162 -7.99 13.28 13.13
CA GLY A 162 -7.42 14.43 12.41
C GLY A 162 -5.91 14.54 12.63
N ASP A 163 -5.18 14.85 11.56
CA ASP A 163 -3.72 14.76 11.52
C ASP A 163 -3.00 15.65 12.55
N GLY A 164 -3.63 16.75 12.95
CA GLY A 164 -3.07 17.68 13.95
C GLY A 164 -2.87 17.08 15.34
N ARG A 165 -3.57 16.00 15.70
CA ARG A 165 -3.38 15.32 17.01
C ARG A 165 -2.24 14.32 17.02
N ILE A 166 -1.77 13.88 15.85
CA ILE A 166 -0.74 12.83 15.76
C ILE A 166 0.61 13.39 16.20
N ALA A 167 0.97 14.57 15.70
CA ALA A 167 2.28 15.18 15.96
C ALA A 167 2.51 15.44 17.46
N SER A 168 1.47 15.88 18.18
CA SER A 168 1.55 16.12 19.63
C SER A 168 1.47 14.85 20.48
N ALA A 169 0.95 13.75 19.93
CA ALA A 169 0.81 12.48 20.63
C ALA A 169 2.02 11.55 20.45
N LEU A 170 2.77 11.71 19.36
CA LEU A 170 4.02 10.99 19.13
C LEU A 170 5.06 11.38 20.19
N SER A 171 5.85 10.39 20.61
CA SER A 171 7.03 10.67 21.44
C SER A 171 8.05 11.53 20.69
N ALA A 172 8.88 12.27 21.43
CA ALA A 172 9.94 13.11 20.85
C ALA A 172 10.86 12.32 19.91
N ARG A 173 11.11 11.03 20.19
CA ARG A 173 11.94 10.15 19.35
C ARG A 173 11.30 9.76 18.01
N SER A 174 9.98 9.92 17.84
CA SER A 174 9.24 9.50 16.64
C SER A 174 8.65 10.69 15.87
N GLN A 175 8.78 11.91 16.39
CA GLN A 175 8.34 13.14 15.71
C GLN A 175 9.04 13.37 14.36
N TRP A 176 10.25 12.83 14.17
CA TRP A 176 10.99 12.93 12.90
C TRP A 176 10.21 12.38 11.70
N ILE A 177 9.29 11.43 11.91
CA ILE A 177 8.49 10.83 10.83
C ILE A 177 7.64 11.92 10.15
N LEU A 178 7.10 12.86 10.94
CA LEU A 178 6.29 13.97 10.45
C LEU A 178 7.08 15.25 10.19
N ASP A 179 8.35 15.30 10.58
CA ASP A 179 9.22 16.44 10.32
C ASP A 179 9.60 16.51 8.84
N LEU A 180 8.95 17.41 8.11
CA LEU A 180 9.22 17.65 6.68
C LEU A 180 10.58 18.35 6.45
N THR A 181 11.16 18.95 7.48
CA THR A 181 12.49 19.55 7.39
C THR A 181 13.59 18.48 7.42
N LEU A 182 13.27 17.29 7.92
CA LEU A 182 14.15 16.14 7.94
C LEU A 182 13.98 15.35 6.64
N ILE A 183 15.07 15.21 5.88
CA ILE A 183 15.12 14.40 4.66
C ILE A 183 15.57 12.98 5.06
N PRO A 184 14.65 12.01 5.18
CA PRO A 184 15.05 10.64 5.44
C PRO A 184 15.86 10.10 4.27
N SER A 185 16.60 9.03 4.52
CA SER A 185 17.22 8.29 3.43
C SER A 185 16.19 7.78 2.44
N LEU A 186 16.65 7.55 1.22
CA LEU A 186 15.79 7.04 0.15
C LEU A 186 15.21 5.67 0.51
N GLU A 187 15.99 4.83 1.18
CA GLU A 187 15.58 3.50 1.64
C GLU A 187 14.47 3.56 2.69
N ILE A 188 14.58 4.46 3.67
CA ILE A 188 13.52 4.68 4.67
C ILE A 188 12.26 5.24 4.00
N GLN A 189 12.41 6.14 3.03
CA GLN A 189 11.25 6.66 2.30
C GLN A 189 10.58 5.58 1.44
N ILE A 190 11.35 4.72 0.77
CA ILE A 190 10.82 3.56 0.05
C ILE A 190 10.12 2.61 1.02
N LEU A 191 10.68 2.37 2.20
CA LEU A 191 10.05 1.57 3.25
C LEU A 191 8.68 2.15 3.64
N MET A 192 8.62 3.46 3.93
CA MET A 192 7.36 4.16 4.25
C MET A 192 6.33 4.03 3.13
N LEU A 193 6.75 4.21 1.87
CA LEU A 193 5.86 4.10 0.70
C LEU A 193 5.33 2.68 0.51
N LEU A 194 6.20 1.66 0.54
CA LEU A 194 5.78 0.27 0.37
C LEU A 194 4.82 -0.16 1.48
N VAL A 195 5.11 0.19 2.73
CA VAL A 195 4.22 -0.10 3.87
C VAL A 195 2.87 0.61 3.69
N SER A 196 2.89 1.90 3.32
CA SER A 196 1.68 2.68 3.04
C SER A 196 0.84 2.02 1.94
N HIS A 197 1.44 1.66 0.81
CA HIS A 197 0.72 1.04 -0.31
C HIS A 197 0.14 -0.33 0.03
N VAL A 198 0.88 -1.16 0.76
CA VAL A 198 0.39 -2.47 1.22
C VAL A 198 -0.81 -2.27 2.15
N GLN A 199 -0.72 -1.35 3.12
CA GLN A 199 -1.80 -1.08 4.06
C GLN A 199 -3.04 -0.54 3.36
N GLU A 200 -2.89 0.39 2.44
CA GLU A 200 -4.00 0.99 1.69
C GLU A 200 -4.66 -0.01 0.75
N ALA A 201 -3.87 -0.82 0.03
CA ALA A 201 -4.42 -1.85 -0.84
C ALA A 201 -5.20 -2.91 -0.06
N THR A 202 -4.68 -3.31 1.12
CA THR A 202 -5.37 -4.22 2.03
C THR A 202 -6.64 -3.60 2.61
N ALA A 203 -6.60 -2.34 3.03
CA ALA A 203 -7.77 -1.63 3.55
C ALA A 203 -8.86 -1.49 2.47
N ALA A 204 -8.50 -1.05 1.27
CA ALA A 204 -9.43 -0.90 0.16
C ALA A 204 -10.06 -2.25 -0.24
N PHE A 205 -9.28 -3.33 -0.20
CA PHE A 205 -9.80 -4.67 -0.41
C PHE A 205 -10.86 -5.04 0.63
N TRP A 206 -10.59 -4.81 1.92
CA TRP A 206 -11.54 -5.13 2.98
C TRP A 206 -12.78 -4.24 2.94
N GLU A 207 -12.66 -2.96 2.64
CA GLU A 207 -13.82 -2.08 2.41
C GLU A 207 -14.69 -2.59 1.26
N MET A 208 -14.07 -3.05 0.17
CA MET A 208 -14.79 -3.68 -0.94
C MET A 208 -15.48 -4.99 -0.50
N VAL A 209 -14.81 -5.84 0.29
CA VAL A 209 -15.38 -7.10 0.79
C VAL A 209 -16.52 -6.84 1.78
N ASP A 210 -16.35 -5.92 2.73
CA ASP A 210 -17.36 -5.56 3.73
C ASP A 210 -18.59 -4.91 3.10
N GLY A 211 -18.39 -4.09 2.04
CA GLY A 211 -19.48 -3.54 1.26
C GLY A 211 -20.19 -4.55 0.35
N PHE A 212 -19.61 -5.73 0.13
CA PHE A 212 -20.12 -6.70 -0.84
C PHE A 212 -21.43 -7.37 -0.41
N PRO A 213 -21.60 -7.89 0.82
CA PRO A 213 -22.88 -8.44 1.28
C PRO A 213 -24.03 -7.43 1.17
N ASP A 214 -23.74 -6.15 1.37
CA ASP A 214 -24.76 -5.09 1.30
C ASP A 214 -25.06 -4.69 -0.14
N ALA A 215 -24.06 -4.65 -1.03
CA ALA A 215 -24.27 -4.45 -2.47
C ALA A 215 -25.11 -5.59 -3.07
N VAL A 216 -24.78 -6.84 -2.71
CA VAL A 216 -25.53 -8.03 -3.15
C VAL A 216 -26.95 -8.03 -2.59
N ARG A 217 -27.13 -7.68 -1.30
CA ARG A 217 -28.46 -7.55 -0.69
C ARG A 217 -29.27 -6.39 -1.29
N ARG A 218 -28.61 -5.29 -1.68
CA ARG A 218 -29.24 -4.12 -2.29
C ARG A 218 -29.73 -4.43 -3.70
N VAL A 219 -28.89 -5.05 -4.54
CA VAL A 219 -29.30 -5.53 -5.88
C VAL A 219 -30.48 -6.50 -5.77
N ALA A 220 -30.45 -7.43 -4.81
CA ALA A 220 -31.56 -8.36 -4.58
C ALA A 220 -32.86 -7.67 -4.10
N ARG A 221 -32.77 -6.52 -3.42
CA ARG A 221 -33.94 -5.73 -2.99
C ARG A 221 -34.49 -4.85 -4.10
N GLU A 222 -33.63 -4.21 -4.88
CA GLU A 222 -34.02 -3.23 -5.90
C GLU A 222 -34.54 -3.89 -7.18
N THR A 223 -34.08 -5.09 -7.53
CA THR A 223 -34.45 -5.73 -8.80
C THR A 223 -35.82 -6.41 -8.81
N SER A 224 -36.59 -6.38 -7.71
CA SER A 224 -37.87 -7.14 -7.57
C SER A 224 -37.74 -8.64 -7.91
N SER A 225 -36.51 -9.14 -8.01
CA SER A 225 -36.17 -10.46 -8.51
C SER A 225 -35.48 -11.24 -7.39
N PRO A 226 -35.88 -12.50 -7.13
CA PRO A 226 -35.49 -13.20 -5.92
C PRO A 226 -34.03 -13.66 -6.00
N GLY A 227 -33.22 -13.14 -5.07
CA GLY A 227 -31.95 -13.72 -4.65
C GLY A 227 -30.76 -13.62 -5.60
N ILE A 228 -29.59 -14.03 -5.09
CA ILE A 228 -28.32 -14.06 -5.83
C ILE A 228 -28.44 -15.12 -6.92
N PRO A 229 -28.30 -14.79 -8.22
CA PRO A 229 -28.46 -15.78 -9.29
C PRO A 229 -27.43 -16.92 -9.14
N ILE A 230 -27.87 -18.18 -9.05
CA ILE A 230 -26.94 -19.32 -8.87
C ILE A 230 -25.91 -19.48 -9.98
N ARG A 231 -26.16 -18.92 -11.17
CA ARG A 231 -25.21 -18.88 -12.28
C ARG A 231 -23.90 -18.17 -11.92
N LEU A 232 -23.91 -17.33 -10.88
CA LEU A 232 -22.75 -16.60 -10.39
C LEU A 232 -21.67 -17.48 -9.74
N PHE A 233 -22.03 -18.67 -9.28
CA PHE A 233 -21.13 -19.60 -8.60
C PHE A 233 -21.27 -21.05 -9.05
N THR A 234 -22.18 -21.32 -9.98
CA THR A 234 -22.36 -22.65 -10.59
C THR A 234 -22.11 -22.64 -12.09
N ARG A 235 -21.92 -23.83 -12.65
CA ARG A 235 -21.88 -24.07 -14.10
C ARG A 235 -22.97 -25.06 -14.46
N LEU A 236 -23.65 -24.83 -15.58
CA LEU A 236 -24.59 -25.81 -16.12
C LEU A 236 -23.88 -27.15 -16.35
N TRP A 237 -24.45 -28.22 -15.81
CA TRP A 237 -23.85 -29.56 -15.78
C TRP A 237 -24.84 -30.66 -16.18
N THR A 238 -26.07 -30.32 -16.56
CA THR A 238 -27.18 -31.26 -16.86
C THR A 238 -26.74 -32.44 -17.75
N ARG A 239 -26.09 -32.20 -18.89
CA ARG A 239 -25.67 -33.28 -19.80
C ARG A 239 -24.69 -34.27 -19.17
N ARG A 240 -23.74 -33.77 -18.37
CA ARG A 240 -22.73 -34.61 -17.70
C ARG A 240 -23.34 -35.36 -16.52
N ALA A 241 -24.22 -34.70 -15.77
CA ALA A 241 -24.94 -35.33 -14.65
C ALA A 241 -25.86 -36.48 -15.12
N MET A 242 -26.53 -36.32 -16.26
CA MET A 242 -27.34 -37.39 -16.87
C MET A 242 -26.51 -38.60 -17.32
N ALA A 243 -25.23 -38.38 -17.66
CA ALA A 243 -24.30 -39.43 -18.07
C ALA A 243 -23.52 -40.06 -16.91
N SER A 244 -23.54 -39.45 -15.71
CA SER A 244 -22.88 -39.99 -14.51
C SER A 244 -23.78 -40.97 -13.76
N GLU A 245 -23.23 -41.61 -12.74
CA GLU A 245 -23.99 -42.47 -11.81
C GLU A 245 -24.92 -41.62 -10.91
N ASP A 246 -24.49 -40.41 -10.54
CA ASP A 246 -25.28 -39.46 -9.74
C ASP A 246 -26.30 -38.70 -10.61
N LYS A 247 -27.43 -39.35 -10.91
CA LYS A 247 -28.48 -38.81 -11.79
C LYS A 247 -29.56 -38.02 -11.07
N THR A 248 -29.47 -37.82 -9.75
CA THR A 248 -30.52 -37.20 -8.93
C THR A 248 -29.99 -36.05 -8.08
N CYS A 249 -30.84 -35.06 -7.82
CA CYS A 249 -30.54 -33.93 -6.94
C CYS A 249 -30.53 -34.40 -5.48
N CYS A 250 -29.46 -34.17 -4.73
CA CYS A 250 -29.39 -34.62 -3.32
C CYS A 250 -30.24 -33.78 -2.35
N ILE A 251 -30.94 -32.74 -2.83
CA ILE A 251 -31.81 -31.87 -2.01
C ILE A 251 -33.27 -32.34 -2.13
N CYS A 252 -33.76 -32.56 -3.36
CA CYS A 252 -35.15 -32.97 -3.62
C CYS A 252 -35.30 -34.41 -4.09
N PHE A 253 -34.20 -35.12 -4.34
CA PHE A 253 -34.12 -36.48 -4.87
C PHE A 253 -34.70 -36.68 -6.29
N GLU A 254 -35.10 -35.60 -6.97
CA GLU A 254 -35.59 -35.64 -8.35
C GLU A 254 -34.45 -35.89 -9.36
N PRO A 255 -34.71 -36.63 -10.46
CA PRO A 255 -33.72 -36.88 -11.49
C PRO A 255 -33.40 -35.61 -12.29
N TYR A 256 -32.12 -35.44 -12.62
CA TYR A 256 -31.65 -34.37 -13.50
C TYR A 256 -32.13 -34.62 -14.93
N ALA A 257 -32.70 -33.60 -15.56
CA ALA A 257 -33.03 -33.68 -16.96
C ALA A 257 -33.27 -32.30 -17.57
N HIS A 258 -33.05 -32.22 -18.89
CA HIS A 258 -33.24 -30.98 -19.62
C HIS A 258 -34.74 -30.61 -19.66
N PRO A 259 -35.14 -29.40 -19.19
CA PRO A 259 -36.55 -29.01 -19.09
C PRO A 259 -37.29 -29.09 -20.44
N ILE A 260 -36.61 -28.65 -21.51
CA ILE A 260 -37.17 -28.62 -22.87
C ILE A 260 -37.51 -30.02 -23.41
N LEU A 261 -36.75 -31.05 -23.02
CA LEU A 261 -36.89 -32.39 -23.60
C LEU A 261 -37.87 -33.29 -22.83
N SER A 262 -38.28 -32.89 -21.63
CA SER A 262 -38.81 -33.86 -20.65
C SER A 262 -40.22 -33.59 -20.15
N GLY A 263 -40.83 -32.44 -20.46
CA GLY A 263 -42.25 -32.17 -20.18
C GLY A 263 -42.72 -32.35 -18.72
N GLY A 264 -41.84 -32.20 -17.72
CA GLY A 264 -42.17 -32.47 -16.30
C GLY A 264 -41.34 -31.68 -15.29
N ASN A 265 -41.52 -31.96 -13.99
CA ASN A 265 -40.87 -31.32 -12.83
C ASN A 265 -39.36 -31.64 -12.67
N ARG A 266 -38.61 -31.67 -13.76
CA ARG A 266 -37.19 -31.99 -13.77
C ARG A 266 -36.34 -30.74 -13.53
N GLU A 267 -35.18 -30.94 -12.89
CA GLU A 267 -34.24 -29.86 -12.57
C GLU A 267 -33.02 -29.88 -13.50
N ASP A 268 -32.57 -28.69 -13.92
CA ASP A 268 -31.25 -28.54 -14.53
C ASP A 268 -30.18 -28.83 -13.49
N ALA A 269 -29.24 -29.72 -13.82
CA ALA A 269 -28.11 -29.96 -12.93
C ALA A 269 -27.11 -28.81 -13.06
N VAL A 270 -26.71 -28.25 -11.93
CA VAL A 270 -25.67 -27.23 -11.82
C VAL A 270 -24.57 -27.73 -10.91
N ARG A 271 -23.32 -27.54 -11.32
CA ARG A 271 -22.14 -27.89 -10.54
C ARG A 271 -21.62 -26.67 -9.81
N VAL A 272 -21.49 -26.74 -8.49
CA VAL A 272 -20.86 -25.68 -7.68
C VAL A 272 -19.40 -25.58 -8.09
N SER A 273 -18.97 -24.38 -8.51
CA SER A 273 -17.62 -24.18 -9.06
C SER A 273 -16.52 -24.46 -8.04
N GLU A 274 -16.84 -24.27 -6.75
CA GLU A 274 -15.86 -24.29 -5.66
C GLU A 274 -15.57 -25.70 -5.14
N CYS A 275 -16.60 -26.46 -4.80
CA CYS A 275 -16.48 -27.81 -4.22
C CYS A 275 -16.81 -28.92 -5.22
N GLY A 276 -17.33 -28.59 -6.40
CA GLY A 276 -17.60 -29.56 -7.46
C GLY A 276 -18.86 -30.42 -7.28
N HIS A 277 -19.59 -30.29 -6.18
CA HIS A 277 -20.87 -30.98 -5.97
C HIS A 277 -21.95 -30.49 -6.94
N VAL A 278 -22.85 -31.39 -7.31
CA VAL A 278 -23.91 -31.15 -8.29
C VAL A 278 -25.26 -31.10 -7.57
N PHE A 279 -26.08 -30.12 -7.91
CA PHE A 279 -27.42 -29.93 -7.37
C PHE A 279 -28.37 -29.56 -8.51
N GLY A 280 -29.66 -29.65 -8.26
CA GLY A 280 -30.62 -29.05 -9.16
C GLY A 280 -30.67 -27.53 -8.99
N ALA A 281 -30.75 -26.82 -10.11
CA ALA A 281 -30.66 -25.37 -10.21
C ALA A 281 -31.69 -24.68 -9.30
N ARG A 282 -32.95 -25.13 -9.33
CA ARG A 282 -34.03 -24.51 -8.53
C ARG A 282 -33.86 -24.80 -7.04
N CYS A 283 -33.51 -26.04 -6.67
CA CYS A 283 -33.20 -26.38 -5.28
C CYS A 283 -32.07 -25.52 -4.72
N LEU A 284 -30.96 -25.39 -5.46
CA LEU A 284 -29.83 -24.59 -5.00
C LEU A 284 -30.17 -23.10 -4.93
N GLN A 285 -30.94 -22.57 -5.89
CA GLN A 285 -31.42 -21.18 -5.86
C GLN A 285 -32.25 -20.92 -4.61
N ARG A 286 -33.18 -21.84 -4.28
CA ARG A 286 -34.00 -21.71 -3.07
C ARG A 286 -33.17 -21.66 -1.79
N ILE A 287 -32.11 -22.46 -1.68
CA ILE A 287 -31.19 -22.43 -0.53
C ILE A 287 -30.51 -21.05 -0.40
N ILE A 288 -30.10 -20.48 -1.53
CA ILE A 288 -29.47 -19.16 -1.60
C ILE A 288 -30.47 -18.05 -1.25
N ASP A 289 -31.71 -18.16 -1.71
CA ASP A 289 -32.79 -17.22 -1.39
C ASP A 289 -33.10 -17.22 0.11
N MET A 290 -32.87 -18.33 0.82
CA MET A 290 -32.92 -18.42 2.29
C MET A 290 -31.69 -17.81 2.99
N GLY A 291 -30.76 -17.20 2.26
CA GLY A 291 -29.54 -16.59 2.79
C GLY A 291 -28.41 -17.58 3.09
N ARG A 292 -28.54 -18.86 2.72
CA ARG A 292 -27.49 -19.86 2.95
C ARG A 292 -26.55 -19.91 1.76
N THR A 293 -25.29 -19.53 1.97
CA THR A 293 -24.26 -19.48 0.92
C THR A 293 -23.30 -20.66 0.92
N ASN A 294 -23.50 -21.62 1.83
CA ASN A 294 -22.69 -22.83 1.94
C ASN A 294 -23.29 -24.01 1.17
N CYS A 295 -22.42 -24.81 0.55
CA CYS A 295 -22.77 -26.03 -0.16
C CYS A 295 -23.56 -26.96 0.77
N PRO A 296 -24.78 -27.38 0.42
CA PRO A 296 -25.58 -28.27 1.27
C PRO A 296 -24.92 -29.63 1.55
N TYR A 297 -24.02 -30.07 0.67
CA TYR A 297 -23.37 -31.37 0.78
C TYR A 297 -22.11 -31.34 1.67
N CYS A 298 -21.20 -30.37 1.46
CA CYS A 298 -19.91 -30.32 2.17
C CYS A 298 -19.74 -29.11 3.09
N ASN A 299 -20.76 -28.26 3.23
CA ASN A 299 -20.76 -27.01 4.00
C ASN A 299 -19.68 -25.98 3.60
N GLN A 300 -18.91 -26.20 2.53
CA GLN A 300 -17.97 -25.23 1.98
C GLN A 300 -18.74 -24.05 1.35
N SER A 301 -18.29 -22.81 1.58
CA SER A 301 -18.88 -21.62 0.93
C SER A 301 -18.89 -21.78 -0.60
N MET A 302 -20.06 -21.61 -1.21
CA MET A 302 -20.27 -21.68 -2.66
C MET A 302 -19.80 -20.40 -3.35
N LEU A 303 -19.71 -19.30 -2.62
CA LEU A 303 -19.22 -18.05 -3.16
C LEU A 303 -17.70 -18.14 -3.35
N ARG A 304 -17.21 -17.73 -4.54
CA ARG A 304 -15.78 -17.66 -4.87
C ARG A 304 -14.97 -16.82 -3.88
N PHE A 305 -15.65 -15.96 -3.11
CA PHE A 305 -15.05 -15.21 -2.02
C PHE A 305 -14.40 -16.09 -0.95
N GLY A 306 -14.73 -17.39 -0.84
CA GLY A 306 -13.97 -18.29 0.03
C GLY A 306 -12.51 -18.47 -0.40
N ARG A 307 -12.22 -18.55 -1.71
CA ARG A 307 -10.83 -18.60 -2.21
C ARG A 307 -10.15 -17.24 -2.12
N VAL A 308 -10.87 -16.18 -2.46
CA VAL A 308 -10.38 -14.79 -2.39
C VAL A 308 -10.06 -14.47 -0.93
N GLY A 309 -10.99 -14.70 -0.01
CA GLY A 309 -10.80 -14.56 1.45
C GLY A 309 -9.62 -15.37 1.97
N ARG A 310 -9.50 -16.67 1.66
CA ARG A 310 -8.33 -17.47 2.08
C ARG A 310 -7.01 -16.94 1.53
N LYS A 311 -6.98 -16.50 0.26
CA LYS A 311 -5.78 -15.91 -0.35
C LYS A 311 -5.43 -14.58 0.34
N MET A 312 -6.43 -13.78 0.69
CA MET A 312 -6.23 -12.56 1.47
C MET A 312 -5.73 -12.85 2.87
N GLU A 313 -6.35 -13.78 3.60
CA GLU A 313 -5.90 -14.19 4.94
C GLU A 313 -4.44 -14.68 4.92
N ASN A 314 -4.02 -15.38 3.86
CA ASN A 314 -2.62 -15.78 3.70
C ASN A 314 -1.72 -14.56 3.46
N LEU A 315 -2.12 -13.63 2.58
CA LEU A 315 -1.38 -12.39 2.34
C LEU A 315 -1.29 -11.54 3.60
N GLU A 316 -2.36 -11.47 4.40
CA GLU A 316 -2.34 -10.82 5.70
C GLU A 316 -1.30 -11.44 6.60
N ARG A 317 -1.31 -12.76 6.83
CA ARG A 317 -0.28 -13.41 7.66
C ARG A 317 1.15 -13.12 7.19
N GLU A 318 1.36 -12.98 5.88
CA GLU A 318 2.66 -12.56 5.34
C GLU A 318 2.99 -11.09 5.66
N ILE A 319 2.02 -10.17 5.56
CA ILE A 319 2.16 -8.77 6.00
C ILE A 319 2.48 -8.74 7.50
N GLU A 320 1.72 -9.49 8.29
CA GLU A 320 1.86 -9.61 9.74
C GLU A 320 3.27 -10.06 10.14
N GLY A 321 3.83 -11.04 9.41
CA GLY A 321 5.19 -11.53 9.62
C GLY A 321 6.30 -10.54 9.27
N LEU A 322 6.00 -9.46 8.53
CA LEU A 322 6.96 -8.40 8.21
C LEU A 322 6.83 -7.18 9.12
N ASP A 323 5.68 -6.98 9.76
CA ASP A 323 5.37 -5.78 10.53
C ASP A 323 6.36 -5.50 11.67
N GLU A 324 6.76 -6.51 12.44
CA GLU A 324 7.73 -6.32 13.53
C GLU A 324 9.09 -5.84 13.00
N ARG A 325 9.52 -6.36 11.84
CA ARG A 325 10.77 -5.96 11.20
C ARG A 325 10.68 -4.55 10.62
N VAL A 326 9.54 -4.20 10.03
CA VAL A 326 9.24 -2.84 9.57
C VAL A 326 9.31 -1.85 10.73
N ASP A 327 8.63 -2.15 11.84
CA ASP A 327 8.48 -1.24 12.96
C ASP A 327 9.77 -1.01 13.71
N ARG A 328 10.64 -2.02 13.77
CA ARG A 328 11.99 -1.89 14.33
C ARG A 328 12.72 -0.70 13.71
N PHE A 329 12.65 -0.53 12.39
CA PHE A 329 13.30 0.57 11.68
C PHE A 329 12.73 1.95 12.00
N PHE A 330 11.46 2.03 12.44
CA PHE A 330 10.83 3.30 12.82
C PHE A 330 10.93 3.61 14.32
N LEU A 331 11.07 2.59 15.18
CA LEU A 331 11.07 2.71 16.63
C LEU A 331 12.48 2.75 17.25
N GLU A 332 13.50 2.24 16.57
CA GLU A 332 14.87 2.24 17.09
C GLU A 332 15.46 3.66 17.20
N GLU A 333 16.24 3.88 18.25
CA GLU A 333 16.85 5.17 18.53
C GLU A 333 17.92 5.50 17.47
N GLY A 334 17.68 6.59 16.73
CA GLY A 334 18.48 6.91 15.55
C GLY A 334 18.11 6.09 14.32
N GLY A 335 16.91 5.48 14.28
CA GLY A 335 16.40 4.66 13.18
C GLY A 335 16.42 5.33 11.79
N TRP A 336 16.44 6.66 11.70
CA TRP A 336 16.63 7.34 10.41
C TRP A 336 18.12 7.51 10.03
N GLY A 337 19.04 7.45 11.00
CA GLY A 337 20.48 7.69 10.85
C GLY A 337 21.37 6.44 10.91
N LYS A 338 20.83 5.29 11.31
CA LYS A 338 21.59 4.03 11.46
C LYS A 338 21.04 2.84 10.66
N VAL A 339 19.91 3.02 10.00
CA VAL A 339 19.19 1.93 9.32
C VAL A 339 19.68 1.81 7.89
N TYR A 340 20.83 1.17 7.77
CA TYR A 340 21.52 0.96 6.51
C TYR A 340 22.17 -0.41 6.55
N GLY A 341 21.86 -1.28 5.57
CA GLY A 341 22.45 -2.61 5.52
C GLY A 341 21.65 -3.63 4.71
N GLU A 342 22.18 -4.85 4.68
CA GLU A 342 21.62 -6.00 3.97
C GLU A 342 20.22 -6.37 4.48
N GLU A 343 19.96 -6.21 5.78
CA GLU A 343 18.65 -6.51 6.39
C GLU A 343 17.53 -5.63 5.83
N LEU A 344 17.77 -4.32 5.72
CA LEU A 344 16.80 -3.39 5.12
C LEU A 344 16.58 -3.71 3.64
N GLY A 345 17.66 -3.99 2.90
CA GLY A 345 17.55 -4.37 1.49
C GLY A 345 16.72 -5.63 1.28
N LYS A 346 16.93 -6.64 2.13
CA LYS A 346 16.11 -7.87 2.14
C LYS A 346 14.65 -7.56 2.47
N LEU A 347 14.39 -6.75 3.50
CA LEU A 347 13.02 -6.36 3.86
C LEU A 347 12.31 -5.63 2.72
N LEU A 348 12.99 -4.68 2.06
CA LEU A 348 12.42 -3.93 0.94
C LEU A 348 12.10 -4.84 -0.26
N LYS A 349 12.95 -5.81 -0.57
CA LYS A 349 12.69 -6.83 -1.60
C LYS A 349 11.45 -7.67 -1.27
N GLU A 350 11.34 -8.13 -0.02
CA GLU A 350 10.19 -8.90 0.47
C GLU A 350 8.89 -8.09 0.44
N LEU A 351 8.92 -6.84 0.94
CA LEU A 351 7.77 -5.93 0.92
C LEU A 351 7.32 -5.60 -0.49
N LYS A 352 8.25 -5.35 -1.42
CA LYS A 352 7.90 -5.10 -2.82
C LYS A 352 7.25 -6.32 -3.45
N ALA A 353 7.80 -7.51 -3.24
CA ALA A 353 7.22 -8.76 -3.75
C ALA A 353 5.82 -9.02 -3.15
N LEU A 354 5.61 -8.68 -1.88
CA LEU A 354 4.31 -8.75 -1.22
C LEU A 354 3.33 -7.72 -1.79
N PHE A 355 3.75 -6.47 -1.97
CA PHE A 355 2.96 -5.41 -2.58
C PHE A 355 2.45 -5.81 -3.96
N GLU A 356 3.31 -6.34 -4.84
CA GLU A 356 2.87 -6.77 -6.18
C GLU A 356 1.84 -7.90 -6.12
N ARG A 357 2.00 -8.86 -5.19
CA ARG A 357 1.00 -9.93 -5.01
C ARG A 357 -0.32 -9.39 -4.48
N VAL A 358 -0.30 -8.47 -3.52
CA VAL A 358 -1.50 -7.79 -3.00
C VAL A 358 -2.17 -7.00 -4.13
N ARG A 359 -1.42 -6.21 -4.91
CA ARG A 359 -1.93 -5.41 -6.02
C ARG A 359 -2.62 -6.26 -7.08
N VAL A 360 -1.96 -7.32 -7.56
CA VAL A 360 -2.52 -8.27 -8.54
C VAL A 360 -3.80 -8.89 -7.99
N PHE A 361 -3.78 -9.30 -6.72
CA PHE A 361 -4.93 -9.92 -6.08
C PHE A 361 -6.12 -8.95 -5.90
N CYS A 362 -5.88 -7.70 -5.48
CA CYS A 362 -6.90 -6.67 -5.39
C CYS A 362 -7.53 -6.40 -6.76
N GLN A 363 -6.73 -6.38 -7.83
CA GLN A 363 -7.24 -6.24 -9.20
C GLN A 363 -8.12 -7.44 -9.61
N GLU A 364 -7.69 -8.68 -9.33
CA GLU A 364 -8.49 -9.89 -9.58
C GLU A 364 -9.86 -9.82 -8.86
N ALA A 365 -9.86 -9.34 -7.62
CA ALA A 365 -11.06 -9.20 -6.80
C ALA A 365 -11.98 -8.06 -7.29
N LEU A 366 -11.43 -6.93 -7.73
CA LEU A 366 -12.17 -5.85 -8.38
C LEU A 366 -12.81 -6.31 -9.69
N ASP A 367 -12.08 -7.06 -10.52
CA ASP A 367 -12.61 -7.59 -11.77
C ASP A 367 -13.70 -8.65 -11.53
N LEU A 368 -13.59 -9.40 -10.43
CA LEU A 368 -14.64 -10.29 -9.98
C LEU A 368 -15.88 -9.50 -9.50
N HIS A 369 -15.68 -8.45 -8.71
CA HIS A 369 -16.75 -7.56 -8.25
C HIS A 369 -17.50 -6.92 -9.43
N LYS A 370 -16.78 -6.34 -10.40
CA LYS A 370 -17.37 -5.74 -11.62
C LYS A 370 -18.22 -6.73 -12.41
N ARG A 371 -17.74 -7.97 -12.57
CA ARG A 371 -18.51 -9.05 -13.24
C ARG A 371 -19.80 -9.38 -12.50
N TYR A 372 -19.80 -9.31 -11.16
CA TYR A 372 -21.00 -9.54 -10.37
C TYR A 372 -21.96 -8.35 -10.39
N SER A 373 -21.47 -7.11 -10.40
CA SER A 373 -22.31 -5.92 -10.43
C SER A 373 -22.99 -5.68 -11.79
N GLN A 374 -22.54 -6.35 -12.86
CA GLN A 374 -23.10 -6.24 -14.21
C GLN A 374 -24.07 -7.37 -14.59
N ALA A 375 -24.19 -8.42 -13.76
CA ALA A 375 -24.90 -9.66 -14.08
C ALA A 375 -26.19 -9.84 -13.27
#